data_AF-A0A386HH59-F1
#
_entry.id   AF-A0A386HH59-F1
#
_cell.length_a   1.000
_cell.length_b   1.000
_cell.length_c   1.000
_cell.angle_alpha   90.00
_cell.angle_beta   90.00
_cell.angle_gamma   90.00
#
_symmetry.space_group_name_H-M   'P 1'
#
loop_
_entity.id
_entity.type
_entity.pdbx_description
1 polymer ?
#
loop_
_entity_poly.entity_id
_entity_poly.type
_entity_poly.pdbx_seq_one_letter_code
_entity_poly.pdbx_strand_id
1 'polypeptide(L)'
;MSCDHQRGTSTLAAVATLFSLGLFLLSALHRKLDNIQHITAEEQHHLRAFNQATSSLNWGAGQKWSFSMPWQAGSRWHCNEHLQYGLKACLKPASLAGFFILRGESQSSGIQPPLMFYQRVKLHSTHGVRGEHRLIKVAHGWSDFCPDKDAKFCI
;
A
#
# COMPACT_ATOMS: atom_id res chain seq x y z
N MET A 1 43.60 -67.93 0.50
CA MET A 1 42.80 -67.39 1.62
C MET A 1 42.19 -66.08 1.17
N SER A 2 40.87 -65.98 1.24
CA SER A 2 40.02 -65.05 0.48
C SER A 2 40.27 -63.56 0.72
N CYS A 3 40.40 -62.83 -0.39
CA CYS A 3 40.08 -61.41 -0.51
C CYS A 3 38.61 -61.28 -0.92
N ASP A 4 37.69 -61.02 0.02
CA ASP A 4 36.29 -60.70 -0.30
C ASP A 4 35.67 -59.63 0.61
N HIS A 5 36.47 -58.89 1.38
CA HIS A 5 35.96 -57.89 2.35
C HIS A 5 35.88 -56.45 1.81
N GLN A 6 36.29 -56.20 0.56
CA GLN A 6 36.47 -54.84 0.02
C GLN A 6 35.33 -54.29 -0.85
N ARG A 7 34.30 -55.09 -1.17
CA ARG A 7 33.20 -54.67 -2.08
C ARG A 7 31.99 -54.05 -1.37
N GLY A 8 31.71 -54.41 -0.12
CA GLY A 8 30.53 -53.95 0.63
C GLY A 8 30.66 -52.56 1.26
N THR A 9 31.88 -52.12 1.59
CA THR A 9 32.13 -50.78 2.16
C THR A 9 32.07 -49.68 1.09
N SER A 10 32.50 -49.98 -0.14
CA SER A 10 32.46 -49.04 -1.26
C SER A 10 31.03 -48.72 -1.71
N THR A 11 30.11 -49.69 -1.64
CA THR A 11 28.69 -49.47 -2.00
C THR A 11 27.95 -48.69 -0.93
N LEU A 12 28.21 -48.97 0.36
CA LEU A 12 27.66 -48.19 1.48
C LEU A 12 28.12 -46.74 1.45
N ALA A 13 29.40 -46.48 1.17
CA ALA A 13 29.92 -45.13 1.01
C ALA A 13 29.25 -44.40 -0.17
N ALA A 14 29.07 -45.08 -1.31
CA ALA A 14 28.36 -44.50 -2.46
C ALA A 14 26.89 -44.16 -2.10
N VAL A 15 26.18 -45.03 -1.40
CA VAL A 15 24.81 -44.77 -0.97
C VAL A 15 24.75 -43.61 0.04
N ALA A 16 25.65 -43.57 1.02
CA ALA A 16 25.74 -42.48 1.99
C ALA A 16 26.04 -41.13 1.32
N THR A 17 26.95 -41.11 0.34
CA THR A 17 27.24 -39.89 -0.43
C THR A 17 26.03 -39.43 -1.23
N LEU A 18 25.30 -40.34 -1.89
CA LEU A 18 24.05 -40.00 -2.60
C LEU A 18 22.99 -39.43 -1.66
N PHE A 19 22.79 -40.05 -0.49
CA PHE A 19 21.88 -39.51 0.53
C PHE A 19 22.31 -38.13 1.02
N SER A 20 23.61 -37.93 1.27
CA SER A 20 24.13 -36.62 1.70
C SER A 20 23.89 -35.54 0.65
N LEU A 21 24.15 -35.83 -0.62
CA LEU A 21 23.88 -34.92 -1.75
C LEU A 21 22.39 -34.60 -1.86
N GLY A 22 21.53 -35.60 -1.69
CA GLY A 22 20.08 -35.43 -1.66
C GLY A 22 19.62 -34.49 -0.53
N LEU A 23 20.17 -34.63 0.66
CA LEU A 23 19.89 -33.75 1.79
C LEU A 23 20.37 -32.32 1.52
N PHE A 24 21.58 -32.13 0.99
CA PHE A 24 22.09 -30.81 0.62
C PHE A 24 21.22 -30.12 -0.43
N LEU A 25 20.80 -30.85 -1.47
CA LEU A 25 19.89 -30.35 -2.49
C LEU A 25 18.54 -29.94 -1.90
N LEU A 26 17.96 -30.78 -1.04
CA LEU A 26 16.68 -30.50 -0.39
C LEU A 26 16.78 -29.26 0.52
N SER A 27 17.83 -29.15 1.34
CA SER A 27 18.05 -27.98 2.20
C SER A 27 18.28 -26.70 1.40
N ALA A 28 18.97 -26.77 0.26
CA ALA A 28 19.15 -25.64 -0.63
C ALA A 28 17.83 -25.21 -1.29
N LEU A 29 16.99 -26.17 -1.70
CA LEU A 29 15.67 -25.91 -2.27
C LEU A 29 14.73 -25.28 -1.24
N HIS A 30 14.73 -25.80 -0.01
CA HIS A 30 13.92 -25.26 1.08
C HIS A 30 14.25 -23.79 1.36
N ARG A 31 15.54 -23.46 1.52
CA ARG A 31 15.98 -22.07 1.72
C ARG A 31 15.64 -21.15 0.54
N LYS A 32 15.65 -21.67 -0.69
CA LYS A 32 15.20 -20.89 -1.86
C LYS A 32 13.71 -20.59 -1.81
N LEU A 33 12.89 -21.57 -1.41
CA LEU A 33 11.45 -21.41 -1.32
C LEU A 33 11.07 -20.36 -0.26
N ASP A 34 11.68 -20.45 0.92
CA ASP A 34 11.41 -19.51 2.02
C ASP A 34 11.71 -18.07 1.61
N ASN A 35 12.86 -17.85 0.94
CA ASN A 35 13.22 -16.52 0.43
C ASN A 35 12.22 -15.99 -0.60
N ILE A 36 11.75 -16.83 -1.54
CA ILE A 36 10.75 -16.43 -2.54
C ILE A 36 9.42 -16.09 -1.87
N GLN A 37 9.00 -16.88 -0.88
CA GLN A 37 7.78 -16.63 -0.12
C GLN A 37 7.84 -15.27 0.60
N HIS A 38 8.96 -14.96 1.25
CA HIS A 38 9.16 -13.68 1.92
C HIS A 38 9.10 -12.49 0.94
N ILE A 39 9.84 -12.54 -0.18
CA ILE A 39 9.84 -11.48 -1.19
C ILE A 39 8.42 -11.26 -1.76
N THR A 40 7.73 -12.36 -2.09
CA THR A 40 6.39 -12.30 -2.65
C THR A 40 5.40 -11.70 -1.66
N ALA A 41 5.53 -12.01 -0.36
CA ALA A 41 4.65 -11.46 0.66
C ALA A 41 4.80 -9.93 0.76
N GLU A 42 6.02 -9.41 0.81
CA GLU A 42 6.27 -7.97 0.87
C GLU A 42 5.74 -7.23 -0.37
N GLU A 43 5.98 -7.79 -1.56
CA GLU A 43 5.47 -7.22 -2.81
C GLU A 43 3.93 -7.23 -2.84
N GLN A 44 3.30 -8.34 -2.44
CA GLN A 44 1.85 -8.41 -2.32
C GLN A 44 1.30 -7.39 -1.32
N HIS A 45 1.96 -7.20 -0.18
CA HIS A 45 1.57 -6.19 0.80
C HIS A 45 1.65 -4.78 0.20
N HIS A 46 2.75 -4.45 -0.47
CA HIS A 46 2.91 -3.14 -1.12
C HIS A 46 1.84 -2.90 -2.20
N LEU A 47 1.60 -3.89 -3.07
CA LEU A 47 0.59 -3.79 -4.12
C LEU A 47 -0.83 -3.64 -3.55
N ARG A 48 -1.15 -4.34 -2.46
CA ARG A 48 -2.44 -4.18 -1.78
C ARG A 48 -2.60 -2.79 -1.20
N ALA A 49 -1.57 -2.29 -0.50
CA ALA A 49 -1.59 -0.95 0.07
C ALA A 49 -1.72 0.13 -1.01
N PHE A 50 -0.97 0.00 -2.12
CA PHE A 50 -1.05 0.89 -3.27
C PHE A 50 -2.47 0.94 -3.83
N ASN A 51 -3.02 -0.22 -4.19
CA ASN A 51 -4.36 -0.33 -4.77
C ASN A 51 -5.43 0.19 -3.80
N GLN A 52 -5.27 -0.03 -2.50
CA GLN A 52 -6.20 0.48 -1.50
C GLN A 52 -6.14 2.01 -1.39
N ALA A 53 -4.95 2.62 -1.31
CA ALA A 53 -4.81 4.07 -1.28
C ALA A 53 -5.36 4.73 -2.56
N THR A 54 -5.10 4.14 -3.74
CA THR A 54 -5.66 4.61 -5.01
C THR A 54 -7.18 4.46 -5.05
N SER A 55 -7.71 3.34 -4.56
CA SER A 55 -9.16 3.10 -4.47
C SER A 55 -9.82 4.08 -3.52
N SER A 56 -9.22 4.33 -2.35
CA SER A 56 -9.64 5.33 -1.37
C SER A 56 -9.69 6.72 -2.00
N LEU A 57 -8.66 7.11 -2.74
CA LEU A 57 -8.60 8.42 -3.42
C LEU A 57 -9.70 8.56 -4.47
N ASN A 58 -9.91 7.54 -5.30
CA ASN A 58 -10.93 7.56 -6.34
C ASN A 58 -12.36 7.55 -5.77
N TRP A 59 -12.60 6.73 -4.75
CA TRP A 59 -13.86 6.71 -4.03
C TRP A 59 -14.16 8.06 -3.38
N GLY A 60 -13.19 8.65 -2.68
CA GLY A 60 -13.30 9.97 -2.05
C GLY A 60 -13.60 11.10 -3.03
N ALA A 61 -13.05 11.03 -4.24
CA ALA A 61 -13.31 12.01 -5.30
C ALA A 61 -14.77 11.96 -5.80
N GLY A 62 -15.42 10.79 -5.71
CA GLY A 62 -16.83 10.60 -6.06
C GLY A 62 -17.82 10.88 -4.92
N GLN A 63 -17.34 11.10 -3.69
CA GLN A 63 -18.21 11.35 -2.55
C GLN A 63 -18.82 12.77 -2.56
N LYS A 64 -19.94 12.90 -1.86
CA LYS A 64 -20.43 14.19 -1.40
C LYS A 64 -19.78 14.54 -0.07
N TRP A 65 -19.27 15.75 0.05
CA TRP A 65 -18.55 16.22 1.22
C TRP A 65 -19.39 17.25 1.98
N SER A 66 -19.58 17.03 3.28
CA SER A 66 -20.47 17.85 4.11
C SER A 66 -19.68 18.69 5.10
N PHE A 67 -19.41 19.96 4.75
CA PHE A 67 -18.68 20.90 5.61
C PHE A 67 -19.17 22.34 5.42
N SER A 68 -18.98 23.16 6.45
CA SER A 68 -19.34 24.59 6.44
C SER A 68 -18.21 25.45 5.88
N MET A 69 -18.58 26.52 5.16
CA MET A 69 -17.66 27.55 4.66
C MET A 69 -17.81 28.83 5.50
N PRO A 70 -16.75 29.63 5.69
CA PRO A 70 -15.40 29.47 5.13
C PRO A 70 -14.56 28.44 5.89
N TRP A 71 -13.98 27.48 5.16
CA TRP A 71 -13.06 26.50 5.73
C TRP A 71 -11.64 27.07 5.73
N GLN A 72 -11.11 27.39 6.91
CA GLN A 72 -9.84 28.09 7.05
C GLN A 72 -8.63 27.23 6.66
N ALA A 73 -7.62 27.85 6.05
CA ALA A 73 -6.33 27.20 5.78
C ALA A 73 -5.71 26.71 7.10
N GLY A 74 -5.20 25.49 7.13
CA GLY A 74 -4.65 24.86 8.35
C GLY A 74 -5.68 24.16 9.23
N SER A 75 -6.96 24.11 8.83
CA SER A 75 -7.97 23.30 9.53
C SER A 75 -7.63 21.81 9.56
N ARG A 76 -8.23 21.09 10.52
CA ARG A 76 -8.14 19.62 10.59
C ARG A 76 -8.68 18.96 9.32
N TRP A 77 -8.13 17.81 9.00
CA TRP A 77 -8.67 16.93 7.95
C TRP A 77 -10.13 16.57 8.23
N HIS A 78 -10.98 16.70 7.23
CA HIS A 78 -12.33 16.13 7.24
C HIS A 78 -12.27 14.78 6.54
N CYS A 79 -12.63 13.68 7.21
CA CYS A 79 -12.43 12.34 6.67
C CYS A 79 -13.74 11.57 6.59
N ASN A 80 -13.88 10.80 5.51
CA ASN A 80 -14.92 9.81 5.33
C ASN A 80 -14.30 8.42 5.18
N GLU A 81 -14.99 7.41 5.69
CA GLU A 81 -14.53 6.02 5.67
C GLU A 81 -15.63 5.10 5.11
N HIS A 82 -15.24 4.11 4.32
CA HIS A 82 -16.11 3.05 3.81
C HIS A 82 -15.70 1.71 4.42
N LEU A 83 -16.26 1.38 5.58
CA LEU A 83 -15.84 0.25 6.42
C LEU A 83 -15.80 -1.10 5.67
N GLN A 84 -16.80 -1.39 4.84
CA GLN A 84 -16.88 -2.67 4.10
C GLN A 84 -15.69 -2.93 3.17
N TYR A 85 -15.10 -1.88 2.60
CA TYR A 85 -13.95 -1.96 1.69
C TYR A 85 -12.66 -1.41 2.33
N GLY A 86 -12.77 -0.98 3.59
CA GLY A 86 -11.71 -0.28 4.34
C GLY A 86 -11.07 0.86 3.55
N LEU A 87 -11.90 1.67 2.90
CA LEU A 87 -11.43 2.86 2.19
C LEU A 87 -11.50 4.07 3.12
N LYS A 88 -10.52 4.95 3.03
CA LYS A 88 -10.47 6.18 3.81
C LYS A 88 -9.97 7.34 2.96
N ALA A 89 -10.79 8.37 2.87
CA ALA A 89 -10.44 9.58 2.15
C ALA A 89 -10.62 10.79 3.07
N CYS A 90 -9.69 11.74 2.98
CA CYS A 90 -9.72 12.97 3.76
C CYS A 90 -9.57 14.18 2.85
N LEU A 91 -10.26 15.26 3.18
CA LEU A 91 -10.24 16.53 2.46
C LEU A 91 -9.68 17.62 3.39
N LYS A 92 -8.93 18.56 2.83
CA LYS A 92 -8.42 19.74 3.53
C LYS A 92 -8.21 20.90 2.55
N PRO A 93 -8.35 22.18 2.96
CA PRO A 93 -8.01 23.32 2.10
C PRO A 93 -6.53 23.30 1.72
N ALA A 94 -6.23 23.55 0.45
CA ALA A 94 -4.85 23.69 -0.04
C ALA A 94 -4.29 25.07 0.31
N SER A 95 -2.98 25.24 0.16
CA SER A 95 -2.34 26.56 0.27
C SER A 95 -2.81 27.52 -0.82
N LEU A 96 -3.19 26.98 -1.98
CA LEU A 96 -3.73 27.73 -3.11
C LEU A 96 -5.23 27.99 -2.93
N ALA A 97 -5.62 29.27 -2.90
CA ALA A 97 -7.00 29.69 -2.69
C ALA A 97 -7.99 29.07 -3.69
N GLY A 98 -9.11 28.54 -3.18
CA GLY A 98 -10.14 27.89 -3.99
C GLY A 98 -9.83 26.42 -4.37
N PHE A 99 -8.71 25.88 -3.91
CA PHE A 99 -8.34 24.48 -4.10
C PHE A 99 -8.34 23.73 -2.77
N PHE A 100 -8.52 22.42 -2.88
CA PHE A 100 -8.47 21.48 -1.77
C PHE A 100 -7.53 20.33 -2.11
N ILE A 101 -7.02 19.68 -1.08
CA ILE A 101 -6.28 18.44 -1.16
C ILE A 101 -7.21 17.32 -0.71
N LEU A 102 -7.46 16.39 -1.62
CA LEU A 102 -8.04 15.09 -1.30
C LEU A 102 -6.91 14.09 -1.07
N ARG A 103 -6.91 13.40 0.06
CA ARG A 103 -5.98 12.34 0.42
C ARG A 103 -6.72 11.01 0.45
N GLY A 104 -6.18 9.98 -0.19
CA GLY A 104 -6.63 8.59 -0.05
C GLY A 104 -5.58 7.80 0.72
N GLU A 105 -6.02 7.02 1.70
CA GLU A 105 -5.15 6.23 2.58
C GLU A 105 -5.35 4.73 2.34
N SER A 106 -4.26 3.96 2.40
CA SER A 106 -4.35 2.52 2.62
C SER A 106 -4.69 2.24 4.09
N GLN A 107 -5.09 1.02 4.40
CA GLN A 107 -5.11 0.58 5.78
C GLN A 107 -3.67 0.52 6.33
N SER A 108 -3.53 0.80 7.62
CA SER A 108 -2.27 0.61 8.33
C SER A 108 -2.03 -0.89 8.52
N SER A 109 -0.89 -1.41 8.09
CA SER A 109 -0.52 -2.81 8.30
C SER A 109 0.58 -2.88 9.37
N GLY A 110 0.17 -3.06 10.63
CA GLY A 110 1.08 -3.19 11.76
C GLY A 110 2.00 -1.98 11.94
N ILE A 111 3.31 -2.19 11.69
CA ILE A 111 4.39 -1.22 11.94
C ILE A 111 4.50 -0.16 10.82
N GLN A 112 4.04 -0.47 9.61
CA GLN A 112 4.20 0.42 8.46
C GLN A 112 3.08 1.46 8.43
N PRO A 113 3.42 2.76 8.25
CA PRO A 113 2.41 3.79 8.08
C PRO A 113 1.60 3.52 6.81
N PRO A 114 0.34 3.97 6.76
CA PRO A 114 -0.48 3.81 5.58
C PRO A 114 0.14 4.55 4.38
N LEU A 115 0.04 3.95 3.20
CA LEU A 115 0.35 4.65 1.96
C LEU A 115 -0.69 5.73 1.72
N MET A 116 -0.22 6.91 1.32
CA MET A 116 -1.06 8.08 1.10
C MET A 116 -0.86 8.60 -0.32
N PHE A 117 -1.97 8.76 -1.05
CA PHE A 117 -1.97 9.47 -2.32
C PHE A 117 -2.80 10.73 -2.22
N TYR A 118 -2.43 11.73 -3.00
CA TYR A 118 -3.04 13.05 -3.00
C TYR A 118 -3.61 13.38 -4.37
N GLN A 119 -4.71 14.11 -4.37
CA GLN A 119 -5.32 14.70 -5.55
C GLN A 119 -5.74 16.12 -5.23
N ARG A 120 -5.24 17.08 -5.99
CA ARG A 120 -5.75 18.44 -5.95
C ARG A 120 -7.14 18.49 -6.59
N VAL A 121 -8.08 19.11 -5.90
CA VAL A 121 -9.49 19.21 -6.32
C VAL A 121 -10.01 20.63 -6.15
N LYS A 122 -11.10 20.94 -6.86
CA LYS A 122 -11.93 22.12 -6.65
C LYS A 122 -13.33 21.69 -6.23
N LEU A 123 -14.08 22.59 -5.60
CA LEU A 123 -15.50 22.37 -5.38
C LEU A 123 -16.25 22.57 -6.69
N HIS A 124 -17.18 21.67 -6.97
CA HIS A 124 -18.12 21.82 -8.08
C HIS A 124 -19.13 22.90 -7.72
N SER A 125 -19.24 23.94 -8.56
CA SER A 125 -20.07 25.12 -8.31
C SER A 125 -21.59 24.88 -8.40
N THR A 126 -22.05 23.63 -8.53
CA THR A 126 -23.48 23.33 -8.53
C THR A 126 -24.07 23.58 -7.15
N HIS A 127 -25.18 24.33 -7.09
CA HIS A 127 -26.00 24.53 -5.90
C HIS A 127 -26.51 23.18 -5.37
N GLY A 128 -25.70 22.50 -4.59
CA GLY A 128 -26.12 21.38 -3.75
C GLY A 128 -26.99 21.87 -2.61
N VAL A 129 -27.61 20.93 -1.89
CA VAL A 129 -28.22 21.22 -0.58
C VAL A 129 -27.17 21.94 0.28
N ARG A 130 -27.59 23.00 0.97
CA ARG A 130 -26.69 23.90 1.73
C ARG A 130 -25.74 23.07 2.61
N GLY A 131 -24.45 23.07 2.30
CA GLY A 131 -23.40 22.34 3.04
C GLY A 131 -22.88 21.06 2.38
N GLU A 132 -23.49 20.55 1.31
CA GLU A 132 -22.96 19.44 0.52
C GLU A 132 -22.17 19.94 -0.70
N HIS A 133 -20.94 19.44 -0.86
CA HIS A 133 -20.03 19.81 -1.95
C HIS A 133 -19.59 18.57 -2.71
N ARG A 134 -19.54 18.66 -4.05
CA ARG A 134 -18.89 17.66 -4.89
C ARG A 134 -17.51 18.15 -5.32
N LEU A 135 -16.61 17.22 -5.59
CA LEU A 135 -15.25 17.54 -6.00
C LEU A 135 -15.08 17.40 -7.51
N ILE A 136 -14.24 18.26 -8.09
CA ILE A 136 -13.70 18.11 -9.44
C ILE A 136 -12.19 17.93 -9.33
N LYS A 137 -11.66 16.85 -9.91
CA LYS A 137 -10.21 16.62 -10.00
C LYS A 137 -9.56 17.68 -10.89
N VAL A 138 -8.47 18.25 -10.41
CA VAL A 138 -7.63 19.14 -11.21
C VAL A 138 -6.70 18.28 -12.09
N ALA A 139 -6.61 18.62 -13.37
CA ALA A 139 -5.68 17.99 -14.30
C ALA A 139 -4.25 18.08 -13.76
N HIS A 140 -3.48 16.99 -13.85
CA HIS A 140 -2.13 16.87 -13.28
C HIS A 140 -2.06 17.19 -11.77
N GLY A 141 -3.19 17.05 -11.05
CA GLY A 141 -3.26 17.30 -9.61
C GLY A 141 -2.97 16.07 -8.73
N TRP A 142 -2.70 14.91 -9.32
CA TRP A 142 -2.35 13.69 -8.59
C TRP A 142 -0.89 13.73 -8.13
N SER A 143 -0.61 13.25 -6.93
CA SER A 143 0.74 13.16 -6.37
C SER A 143 0.84 12.09 -5.28
N ASP A 144 2.00 11.46 -5.19
CA ASP A 144 2.44 10.55 -4.13
C ASP A 144 3.16 11.25 -2.97
N PHE A 145 3.38 12.57 -3.08
CA PHE A 145 3.90 13.43 -2.03
C PHE A 145 2.91 14.55 -1.70
N CYS A 146 3.16 15.27 -0.60
CA CYS A 146 2.34 16.43 -0.24
C CYS A 146 2.37 17.47 -1.38
N PRO A 147 1.23 17.80 -2.02
CA PRO A 147 1.23 18.68 -3.19
C PRO A 147 1.45 20.16 -2.86
N ASP A 148 1.60 20.51 -1.58
CA ASP A 148 1.92 21.85 -1.10
C ASP A 148 3.36 21.89 -0.55
N LYS A 149 4.04 23.02 -0.75
CA LYS A 149 5.43 23.21 -0.29
C LYS A 149 5.56 23.15 1.23
N ASP A 150 4.52 23.57 1.94
CA ASP A 150 4.48 23.57 3.39
C ASP A 150 3.74 22.31 3.87
N ALA A 151 4.49 21.40 4.50
CA ALA A 151 3.96 20.13 4.98
C ALA A 151 2.80 20.28 5.96
N LYS A 152 2.62 21.45 6.59
CA LYS A 152 1.47 21.72 7.48
C LYS A 152 0.10 21.56 6.81
N PHE A 153 0.06 21.67 5.49
CA PHE A 153 -1.16 21.45 4.71
C PHE A 153 -1.50 19.96 4.56
N CYS A 154 -0.53 19.06 4.77
CA CYS A 154 -0.71 17.62 4.61
C CYS A 154 -0.63 16.80 5.91
N ILE A 155 -0.06 17.36 6.99
CA ILE A 155 -0.11 16.78 8.34
C ILE A 155 -1.44 17.05 9.05
#